data_AF-A0A6H9HG86-F1
#
_entry.id   AF-A0A6H9HG86-F1
#
_cell.length_a   1.000
_cell.length_b   1.000
_cell.length_c   1.000
_cell.angle_alpha   90.00
_cell.angle_beta   90.00
_cell.angle_gamma   90.00
#
_symmetry.space_group_name_H-M   'P 1'
#
loop_
_entity.id
_entity.type
_entity.pdbx_description
1 polymer ?
#
loop_
_entity_poly.entity_id
_entity_poly.type
_entity_poly.pdbx_seq_one_letter_code
_entity_poly.pdbx_strand_id
1 'polypeptide(L)'
;MTRVATIPLQRTLASAITRSQENLATSQLQLTSGKKATDYAGLGLDAVRTLSARSMLAQQESYKSNAGRVSTSLSLYDANLSQIDSSLSDLRTELMTAMGTGDSPSLQATIESAFGDLRTSLNATEAGIPLFAGSQTSSQPFLPKTLQDTVGLDAADAFANDTVRQSTRVGDSIELEYGVGASEVATNLIPAFRALAEAGPFGETLTDTQKQAIGDAIALLDVGIKDVRTVNATNGRNQNKVEALSDRADDRITLFTEVIGSVEDADLGQVAIDITQRQTILEASYSVFAQLNSMSLAQFLK
;
A
#
# COMPACT_ATOMS: atom_id res chain seq x y z
N MET A 1 -14.49 -24.14 75.33
CA MET A 1 -13.90 -22.88 74.80
C MET A 1 -13.63 -22.91 73.29
N THR A 2 -14.37 -23.67 72.47
CA THR A 2 -14.09 -23.84 71.02
C THR A 2 -15.09 -23.17 70.07
N ARG A 3 -16.20 -22.60 70.56
CA ARG A 3 -17.21 -21.91 69.72
C ARG A 3 -16.68 -20.67 68.99
N VAL A 4 -15.61 -20.04 69.48
CA VAL A 4 -15.04 -18.82 68.89
C VAL A 4 -14.14 -19.13 67.69
N ALA A 5 -13.62 -20.35 67.55
CA ALA A 5 -12.72 -20.71 66.44
C ALA A 5 -13.45 -21.19 65.16
N THR A 6 -14.67 -21.72 65.27
CA THR A 6 -15.39 -22.36 64.14
C THR A 6 -15.95 -21.35 63.14
N ILE A 7 -16.54 -20.24 63.60
CA ILE A 7 -17.12 -19.20 62.72
C ILE A 7 -16.03 -18.44 61.94
N PRO A 8 -14.91 -18.02 62.55
CA PRO A 8 -13.79 -17.44 61.79
C PRO A 8 -13.22 -18.43 60.77
N LEU A 9 -13.07 -19.71 61.13
CA LEU A 9 -12.53 -20.73 60.23
C LEU A 9 -13.44 -20.97 59.00
N GLN A 10 -14.76 -21.05 59.20
CA GLN A 10 -15.73 -21.18 58.11
C GLN A 10 -15.71 -19.97 57.17
N ARG A 11 -15.60 -18.75 57.71
CA ARG A 11 -15.46 -17.52 56.90
C ARG A 11 -14.16 -17.51 56.11
N THR A 12 -13.05 -17.95 56.71
CA THR A 12 -11.77 -18.07 56.02
C THR A 12 -11.82 -19.07 54.88
N LEU A 13 -12.45 -20.23 55.08
CA LEU A 13 -12.62 -21.27 54.05
C LEU A 13 -13.54 -20.81 52.92
N ALA A 14 -14.67 -20.19 53.23
CA ALA A 14 -15.57 -19.64 52.23
C ALA A 14 -14.86 -18.57 51.38
N SER A 15 -14.09 -17.69 52.03
CA SER A 15 -13.27 -16.68 51.34
C SER A 15 -12.13 -17.29 50.50
N ALA A 16 -11.57 -18.43 50.91
CA ALA A 16 -10.58 -19.15 50.12
C ALA A 16 -11.19 -19.82 48.88
N ILE A 17 -12.39 -20.39 49.02
CA ILE A 17 -13.15 -20.96 47.91
C ILE A 17 -13.51 -19.89 46.88
N THR A 18 -14.02 -18.73 47.30
CA THR A 18 -14.35 -17.64 46.37
C THR A 18 -13.11 -17.15 45.61
N ARG A 19 -11.96 -17.01 46.29
CA ARG A 19 -10.68 -16.69 45.63
C ARG A 19 -10.25 -17.77 44.64
N SER A 20 -10.45 -19.04 44.97
CA SER A 20 -10.10 -20.16 44.08
C SER A 20 -10.97 -20.18 42.82
N GLN A 21 -12.29 -19.93 42.96
CA GLN A 21 -13.21 -19.78 41.84
C GLN A 21 -12.82 -18.60 40.94
N GLU A 22 -12.46 -17.44 41.52
CA GLU A 22 -12.01 -16.25 40.78
C GLU A 22 -10.73 -16.53 40.00
N ASN A 23 -9.74 -17.19 40.62
CA ASN A 23 -8.51 -17.60 39.97
C ASN A 23 -8.78 -18.59 38.82
N LEU A 24 -9.69 -19.55 39.00
CA LEU A 24 -10.07 -20.48 37.94
C LEU A 24 -10.74 -19.75 36.76
N ALA A 25 -11.68 -18.85 37.05
CA ALA A 25 -12.35 -18.04 36.03
C ALA A 25 -11.35 -17.18 35.25
N THR A 26 -10.36 -16.61 35.93
CA THR A 26 -9.29 -15.82 35.28
C THR A 26 -8.48 -16.68 34.31
N SER A 27 -8.04 -17.88 34.71
CA SER A 27 -7.30 -18.77 33.82
C SER A 27 -8.13 -19.27 32.65
N GLN A 28 -9.42 -19.56 32.87
CA GLN A 28 -10.34 -19.90 31.78
C GLN A 28 -10.46 -18.74 30.79
N LEU A 29 -10.48 -17.50 31.28
CA LEU A 29 -10.53 -16.32 30.43
C LEU A 29 -9.21 -16.07 29.69
N GLN A 30 -8.06 -16.34 30.30
CA GLN A 30 -6.77 -16.32 29.61
C GLN A 30 -6.73 -17.38 28.49
N LEU A 31 -7.30 -18.57 28.74
CA LEU A 31 -7.40 -19.63 27.75
C LEU A 31 -8.30 -19.24 26.56
N THR A 32 -9.43 -18.56 26.80
CA THR A 32 -10.35 -18.16 25.72
C THR A 32 -9.86 -16.93 24.95
N SER A 33 -9.24 -15.97 25.65
CA SER A 33 -8.73 -14.73 25.03
C SER A 33 -7.36 -14.89 24.37
N GLY A 34 -6.58 -15.89 24.78
CA GLY A 34 -5.17 -16.02 24.38
C GLY A 34 -4.23 -15.05 25.09
N LYS A 35 -4.75 -14.20 25.97
CA LYS A 35 -4.01 -13.08 26.57
C LYS A 35 -3.76 -13.30 28.05
N LYS A 36 -2.60 -12.86 28.52
CA LYS A 36 -2.16 -12.92 29.92
C LYS A 36 -2.98 -12.01 30.82
N ALA A 37 -3.43 -10.87 30.31
CA ALA A 37 -4.28 -9.91 31.03
C ALA A 37 -5.42 -9.41 30.13
N THR A 38 -6.55 -9.08 30.74
CA THR A 38 -7.72 -8.50 30.07
C THR A 38 -7.65 -7.01 29.85
N ASP A 39 -6.86 -6.35 30.69
CA ASP A 39 -6.68 -4.92 30.68
C ASP A 39 -5.21 -4.56 30.87
N TYR A 40 -4.89 -3.29 30.61
CA TYR A 40 -3.54 -2.77 30.81
C TYR A 40 -3.16 -2.72 32.30
N ALA A 41 -4.13 -2.64 33.22
CA ALA A 41 -3.85 -2.66 34.65
C ALA A 41 -3.22 -4.01 35.09
N GLY A 42 -3.69 -5.12 34.51
CA GLY A 42 -3.16 -6.46 34.72
C GLY A 42 -1.77 -6.69 34.14
N LEU A 43 -1.29 -5.82 33.25
CA LEU A 43 0.09 -5.84 32.72
C LEU A 43 1.08 -5.06 33.61
N GLY A 44 0.61 -4.27 34.58
CA GLY A 44 1.45 -3.54 35.51
C GLY A 44 2.44 -2.59 34.82
N LEU A 45 3.75 -2.77 35.09
CA LEU A 45 4.80 -1.91 34.54
C LEU A 45 4.97 -2.08 33.02
N ASP A 46 4.60 -3.23 32.47
CA ASP A 46 4.77 -3.50 31.04
C ASP A 46 3.70 -2.80 30.18
N ALA A 47 2.60 -2.33 30.80
CA ALA A 47 1.51 -1.63 30.14
C ALA A 47 1.97 -0.42 29.31
N VAL A 48 2.91 0.37 29.84
CA VAL A 48 3.43 1.57 29.17
C VAL A 48 4.22 1.18 27.92
N ARG A 49 5.03 0.12 28.00
CA ARG A 49 5.84 -0.38 26.89
C ARG A 49 4.94 -0.93 25.78
N THR A 50 3.92 -1.69 26.16
CA THR A 50 2.93 -2.25 25.22
C THR A 50 2.11 -1.16 24.53
N LEU A 51 1.66 -0.15 25.27
CA LEU A 51 0.92 0.97 24.70
C LEU A 51 1.78 1.75 23.70
N SER A 52 3.05 2.02 24.05
CA SER A 52 4.01 2.65 23.14
C SER A 52 4.23 1.80 21.88
N ALA A 53 4.43 0.49 22.04
CA ALA A 53 4.61 -0.43 20.91
C ALA A 53 3.37 -0.47 20.00
N ARG A 54 2.16 -0.44 20.56
CA ARG A 54 0.90 -0.37 19.79
C ARG A 54 0.78 0.93 18.99
N SER A 55 1.15 2.06 19.58
CA SER A 55 1.18 3.35 18.87
C SER A 55 2.17 3.32 17.71
N MET A 56 3.36 2.74 17.92
CA MET A 56 4.38 2.60 16.88
C MET A 56 3.94 1.63 15.78
N LEU A 57 3.30 0.51 16.15
CA LEU A 57 2.72 -0.46 15.21
C LEU A 57 1.70 0.22 14.28
N ALA A 58 0.71 0.91 14.86
CA ALA A 58 -0.32 1.61 14.07
C ALA A 58 0.27 2.66 13.12
N GLN A 59 1.34 3.34 13.54
CA GLN A 59 2.06 4.29 12.69
C GLN A 59 2.75 3.58 11.51
N GLN A 60 3.40 2.43 11.72
CA GLN A 60 4.01 1.66 10.64
C GLN A 60 2.98 1.06 9.69
N GLU A 61 1.84 0.57 10.20
CA GLU A 61 0.71 0.11 9.38
C GLU A 61 0.18 1.22 8.46
N SER A 62 0.07 2.44 8.97
CA SER A 62 -0.31 3.61 8.17
C SER A 62 0.72 3.90 7.07
N TYR A 63 2.03 3.81 7.38
CA TYR A 63 3.08 3.99 6.38
C TYR A 63 3.03 2.91 5.30
N LYS A 64 2.83 1.64 5.67
CA LYS A 64 2.66 0.56 4.70
C LYS A 64 1.45 0.78 3.80
N SER A 65 0.31 1.18 4.38
CA SER A 65 -0.90 1.47 3.61
C SER A 65 -0.68 2.62 2.62
N ASN A 66 -0.05 3.71 3.07
CA ASN A 66 0.30 4.85 2.21
C ASN A 66 1.30 4.43 1.10
N ALA A 67 2.33 3.67 1.45
CA ALA A 67 3.30 3.14 0.50
C ALA A 67 2.63 2.26 -0.56
N GLY A 68 1.69 1.38 -0.18
CA GLY A 68 0.92 0.57 -1.10
C GLY A 68 0.12 1.40 -2.11
N ARG A 69 -0.53 2.48 -1.65
CA ARG A 69 -1.27 3.41 -2.52
C ARG A 69 -0.34 4.11 -3.52
N VAL A 70 0.78 4.64 -3.03
CA VAL A 70 1.77 5.30 -3.91
C VAL A 70 2.36 4.29 -4.90
N SER A 71 2.64 3.07 -4.45
CA SER A 71 3.13 1.98 -5.33
C SER A 71 2.15 1.70 -6.46
N THR A 72 0.84 1.62 -6.17
CA THR A 72 -0.18 1.44 -7.22
C THR A 72 -0.15 2.57 -8.25
N SER A 73 -0.14 3.82 -7.80
CA SER A 73 -0.06 4.97 -8.72
C SER A 73 1.23 4.96 -9.54
N LEU A 74 2.39 4.67 -8.94
CA LEU A 74 3.67 4.58 -9.65
C LEU A 74 3.69 3.45 -10.69
N SER A 75 3.08 2.30 -10.41
CA SER A 75 2.93 1.21 -11.39
C SER A 75 2.00 1.59 -12.54
N LEU A 76 0.95 2.37 -12.30
CA LEU A 76 0.09 2.89 -13.36
C LEU A 76 0.85 3.89 -14.25
N TYR A 77 1.69 4.75 -13.69
CA TYR A 77 2.58 5.60 -14.48
C TYR A 77 3.54 4.77 -15.33
N ASP A 78 4.19 3.75 -14.75
CA ASP A 78 5.12 2.87 -15.47
C ASP A 78 4.46 2.16 -16.65
N ALA A 79 3.27 1.60 -16.46
CA ALA A 79 2.54 0.92 -17.52
C ALA A 79 2.21 1.85 -18.70
N ASN A 80 1.73 3.06 -18.41
CA ASN A 80 1.42 4.04 -19.45
C ASN A 80 2.67 4.60 -20.14
N LEU A 81 3.74 4.89 -19.39
CA LEU A 81 5.00 5.35 -19.97
C LEU A 81 5.67 4.27 -20.82
N SER A 82 5.60 3.01 -20.40
CA SER A 82 6.12 1.87 -21.17
C SER A 82 5.33 1.65 -22.46
N GLN A 83 4.01 1.81 -22.43
CA GLN A 83 3.16 1.74 -23.63
C GLN A 83 3.48 2.88 -24.62
N ILE A 84 3.79 4.08 -24.11
CA ILE A 84 4.23 5.20 -24.93
C ILE A 84 5.60 4.89 -25.55
N ASP A 85 6.56 4.38 -24.76
CA ASP A 85 7.90 4.05 -25.26
C ASP A 85 7.88 3.00 -26.38
N SER A 86 7.07 1.94 -26.22
CA SER A 86 6.92 0.89 -27.24
C SER A 86 6.28 1.42 -28.51
N SER A 87 5.13 2.10 -28.39
CA SER A 87 4.39 2.63 -29.55
C SER A 87 5.24 3.63 -30.35
N LEU A 88 6.01 4.50 -29.68
CA LEU A 88 6.91 5.44 -30.34
C LEU A 88 8.16 4.76 -30.96
N SER A 89 8.70 3.73 -30.30
CA SER A 89 9.83 2.96 -30.84
C SER A 89 9.43 2.16 -32.08
N ASP A 90 8.22 1.62 -32.10
CA ASP A 90 7.65 0.93 -33.24
C ASP A 90 7.38 1.90 -34.39
N LEU A 91 6.77 3.06 -34.10
CA LEU A 91 6.58 4.14 -35.08
C LEU A 91 7.91 4.57 -35.70
N ARG A 92 8.93 4.79 -34.88
CA ARG A 92 10.28 5.16 -35.34
C ARG A 92 10.85 4.11 -36.30
N THR A 93 10.70 2.84 -35.96
CA THR A 93 11.19 1.72 -36.78
C THR A 93 10.48 1.66 -38.12
N GLU A 94 9.16 1.87 -38.12
CA GLU A 94 8.35 1.93 -39.35
C GLU A 94 8.75 3.12 -40.23
N LEU A 95 8.94 4.30 -39.64
CA LEU A 95 9.40 5.50 -40.36
C LEU A 95 10.78 5.27 -41.01
N MET A 96 11.71 4.65 -40.29
CA MET A 96 13.03 4.28 -40.84
C MET A 96 12.91 3.26 -41.98
N THR A 97 12.02 2.29 -41.85
CA THR A 97 11.77 1.27 -42.89
C THR A 97 11.21 1.93 -44.15
N ALA A 98 10.20 2.79 -44.01
CA ALA A 98 9.60 3.53 -45.11
C ALA A 98 10.63 4.46 -45.80
N MET A 99 11.53 5.09 -45.04
CA MET A 99 12.64 5.87 -45.62
C MET A 99 13.61 5.00 -46.44
N GLY A 100 13.87 3.77 -46.01
CA GLY A 100 14.80 2.85 -46.66
C GLY A 100 14.22 2.18 -47.91
N THR A 101 12.93 1.81 -47.88
CA THR A 101 12.24 1.17 -49.01
C THR A 101 11.71 2.19 -50.01
N GLY A 102 11.32 3.38 -49.55
CA GLY A 102 10.64 4.41 -50.34
C GLY A 102 9.13 4.18 -50.49
N ASP A 103 8.62 3.06 -49.98
CA ASP A 103 7.20 2.67 -50.00
C ASP A 103 6.55 2.95 -48.65
N SER A 104 5.29 3.41 -48.64
CA SER A 104 4.59 3.84 -47.42
C SER A 104 3.07 3.53 -47.34
N PRO A 105 2.56 2.40 -47.85
CA PRO A 105 1.11 2.16 -47.93
C PRO A 105 0.40 2.12 -46.55
N SER A 106 1.08 1.66 -45.50
CA SER A 106 0.55 1.58 -44.12
C SER A 106 0.95 2.75 -43.22
N LEU A 107 1.84 3.63 -43.70
CA LEU A 107 2.54 4.57 -42.81
C LEU A 107 1.59 5.55 -42.13
N GLN A 108 0.60 6.07 -42.88
CA GLN A 108 -0.41 6.98 -42.33
C GLN A 108 -1.18 6.34 -41.17
N ALA A 109 -1.62 5.09 -41.32
CA ALA A 109 -2.36 4.37 -40.30
C ALA A 109 -1.50 4.10 -39.05
N THR A 110 -0.22 3.77 -39.24
CA THR A 110 0.73 3.58 -38.12
C THR A 110 0.95 4.87 -37.33
N ILE A 111 1.11 6.02 -38.01
CA ILE A 111 1.27 7.32 -37.35
C ILE A 111 0.01 7.68 -36.53
N GLU A 112 -1.17 7.50 -37.13
CA GLU A 112 -2.45 7.76 -36.45
C GLU A 112 -2.66 6.85 -35.25
N SER A 113 -2.31 5.56 -35.37
CA SER A 113 -2.37 4.60 -34.27
C SER A 113 -1.44 5.01 -33.13
N ALA A 114 -0.18 5.33 -33.43
CA ALA A 114 0.80 5.72 -32.42
C ALA A 114 0.39 7.03 -31.69
N PHE A 115 -0.19 7.99 -32.42
CA PHE A 115 -0.75 9.18 -31.82
C PHE A 115 -1.96 8.88 -30.92
N GLY A 116 -2.84 7.96 -31.35
CA GLY A 116 -3.97 7.47 -30.57
C GLY A 116 -3.55 6.78 -29.27
N ASP A 117 -2.50 5.95 -29.33
CA ASP A 117 -1.90 5.30 -28.17
C ASP A 117 -1.32 6.32 -27.19
N LEU A 118 -0.52 7.27 -27.70
CA LEU A 118 0.02 8.37 -26.90
C LEU A 118 -1.10 9.15 -26.19
N ARG A 119 -2.15 9.52 -26.93
CA ARG A 119 -3.32 10.22 -26.39
C ARG A 119 -4.01 9.40 -25.31
N THR A 120 -4.18 8.10 -25.51
CA THR A 120 -4.88 7.21 -24.58
C THR A 120 -4.07 7.05 -23.29
N SER A 121 -2.76 6.80 -23.40
CA SER A 121 -1.87 6.66 -22.26
C SER A 121 -1.72 7.96 -21.47
N LEU A 122 -1.56 9.11 -22.13
CA LEU A 122 -1.46 10.41 -21.44
C LEU A 122 -2.78 10.85 -20.81
N ASN A 123 -3.92 10.43 -21.33
CA ASN A 123 -5.24 10.69 -20.73
C ASN A 123 -5.74 9.53 -19.86
N ALA A 124 -4.86 8.60 -19.47
CA ALA A 124 -5.23 7.51 -18.57
C ALA A 124 -5.72 8.05 -17.21
N THR A 125 -6.69 7.36 -16.63
CA THR A 125 -7.31 7.75 -15.36
C THR A 125 -7.13 6.67 -14.29
N GLU A 126 -6.91 7.10 -13.05
CA GLU A 126 -6.96 6.27 -11.86
C GLU A 126 -8.23 6.64 -11.09
N ALA A 127 -9.17 5.69 -10.97
CA ALA A 127 -10.47 5.91 -10.31
C ALA A 127 -11.25 7.15 -10.84
N GLY A 128 -11.11 7.46 -12.13
CA GLY A 128 -11.76 8.61 -12.77
C GLY A 128 -11.00 9.94 -12.66
N ILE A 129 -9.85 9.97 -11.97
CA ILE A 129 -8.96 11.12 -11.90
C ILE A 129 -7.84 10.96 -12.93
N PRO A 130 -7.57 11.94 -13.81
CA PRO A 130 -6.48 11.86 -14.77
C PRO A 130 -5.11 11.76 -14.08
N LEU A 131 -4.30 10.79 -14.51
CA LEU A 131 -2.98 10.54 -13.92
C LEU A 131 -2.00 11.68 -14.23
N PHE A 132 -1.91 12.08 -15.50
CA PHE A 132 -0.87 13.01 -15.96
C PHE A 132 -1.24 14.51 -15.83
N ALA A 133 -2.33 14.82 -15.13
CA ALA A 133 -2.85 16.18 -14.99
C ALA A 133 -2.26 16.98 -13.81
N GLY A 134 -1.50 16.32 -12.93
CA GLY A 134 -1.01 16.93 -11.70
C GLY A 134 -2.12 17.06 -10.65
N SER A 135 -2.42 18.27 -10.17
CA SER A 135 -3.54 18.49 -9.24
C SER A 135 -4.90 18.70 -9.92
N GLN A 136 -4.93 18.85 -11.24
CA GLN A 136 -6.16 19.03 -11.99
C GLN A 136 -6.94 17.71 -12.12
N THR A 137 -8.14 17.65 -11.54
CA THR A 137 -8.96 16.43 -11.52
C THR A 137 -10.03 16.37 -12.61
N SER A 138 -10.34 17.51 -13.27
CA SER A 138 -11.50 17.65 -14.16
C SER A 138 -11.14 17.90 -15.63
N SER A 139 -9.88 18.20 -15.94
CA SER A 139 -9.40 18.46 -17.31
C SER A 139 -8.60 17.29 -17.86
N GLN A 140 -8.77 16.99 -19.15
CA GLN A 140 -7.91 16.02 -19.83
C GLN A 140 -6.48 16.59 -19.94
N PRO A 141 -5.44 15.86 -19.49
CA PRO A 141 -4.06 16.31 -19.56
C PRO A 141 -3.61 16.65 -20.99
N PHE A 142 -4.08 15.88 -21.98
CA PHE A 142 -3.71 16.03 -23.38
C PHE A 142 -4.91 16.41 -24.25
N LEU A 143 -4.85 17.61 -24.84
CA LEU A 143 -5.97 18.24 -25.54
C LEU A 143 -6.16 17.80 -27.01
N PRO A 144 -5.11 17.65 -27.84
CA PRO A 144 -5.26 17.25 -29.25
C PRO A 144 -6.01 15.92 -29.40
N LYS A 145 -7.06 15.89 -30.23
CA LYS A 145 -7.90 14.69 -30.41
C LYS A 145 -7.43 13.85 -31.60
N THR A 146 -6.97 14.53 -32.64
CA THR A 146 -6.48 13.93 -33.88
C THR A 146 -5.08 14.43 -34.19
N LEU A 147 -4.37 13.70 -35.06
CA LEU A 147 -3.04 14.07 -35.53
C LEU A 147 -3.05 15.48 -36.15
N GLN A 148 -4.09 15.83 -36.90
CA GLN A 148 -4.23 17.12 -37.57
C GLN A 148 -4.43 18.28 -36.60
N ASP A 149 -4.94 18.05 -35.39
CA ASP A 149 -5.05 19.09 -34.36
C ASP A 149 -3.69 19.59 -33.85
N THR A 150 -2.59 18.87 -34.17
CA THR A 150 -1.23 19.28 -33.81
C THR A 150 -0.65 20.34 -34.77
N VAL A 151 -1.27 20.53 -35.94
CA VAL A 151 -0.84 21.49 -36.95
C VAL A 151 -1.17 22.91 -36.49
N GLY A 152 -0.15 23.78 -36.44
CA GLY A 152 -0.31 25.17 -36.00
C GLY A 152 -0.54 25.38 -34.50
N LEU A 153 -0.60 24.32 -33.69
CA LEU A 153 -0.67 24.37 -32.23
C LEU A 153 0.73 24.60 -31.65
N ASP A 154 0.92 25.39 -30.59
CA ASP A 154 2.20 25.39 -29.88
C ASP A 154 2.32 24.14 -29.00
N ALA A 155 3.53 23.60 -28.82
CA ALA A 155 3.74 22.40 -28.01
C ALA A 155 3.26 22.59 -26.57
N ALA A 156 3.38 23.80 -26.02
CA ALA A 156 2.89 24.14 -24.68
C ALA A 156 1.35 24.13 -24.58
N ASP A 157 0.65 24.51 -25.63
CA ASP A 157 -0.82 24.60 -25.67
C ASP A 157 -1.49 23.23 -25.84
N ALA A 158 -0.73 22.18 -26.12
CA ALA A 158 -1.23 20.81 -26.22
C ALA A 158 -1.59 20.20 -24.85
N PHE A 159 -1.19 20.84 -23.75
CA PHE A 159 -1.31 20.30 -22.40
C PHE A 159 -2.12 21.21 -21.48
N ALA A 160 -2.98 20.59 -20.67
CA ALA A 160 -3.75 21.27 -19.63
C ALA A 160 -3.36 20.82 -18.21
N ASN A 161 -2.20 20.16 -18.06
CA ASN A 161 -1.69 19.74 -16.75
C ASN A 161 -1.03 20.90 -16.00
N ASP A 162 -1.02 20.81 -14.67
CA ASP A 162 -0.22 21.71 -13.84
C ASP A 162 1.13 21.08 -13.46
N THR A 163 1.93 21.83 -12.70
CA THR A 163 3.24 21.42 -12.17
C THR A 163 3.17 20.91 -10.74
N VAL A 164 1.97 20.71 -10.19
CA VAL A 164 1.78 20.29 -8.80
C VAL A 164 1.99 18.79 -8.71
N ARG A 165 2.85 18.40 -7.77
CA ARG A 165 3.16 17.00 -7.47
C ARG A 165 2.48 16.57 -6.18
N GLN A 166 2.00 15.33 -6.15
CA GLN A 166 1.45 14.78 -4.93
C GLN A 166 2.59 14.40 -4.00
N SER A 167 2.43 14.69 -2.70
CA SER A 167 3.37 14.27 -1.68
C SER A 167 2.66 13.40 -0.66
N THR A 168 3.24 12.24 -0.36
CA THR A 168 2.72 11.33 0.65
C THR A 168 3.84 10.94 1.61
N ARG A 169 3.51 10.93 2.90
CA ARG A 169 4.41 10.45 3.95
C ARG A 169 4.40 8.92 3.98
N VAL A 170 5.54 8.34 3.63
CA VAL A 170 5.76 6.88 3.50
C VAL A 170 6.77 6.35 4.54
N GLY A 171 7.17 7.19 5.50
CA GLY A 171 8.04 6.80 6.59
C GLY A 171 8.23 7.90 7.63
N ASP A 172 9.07 7.62 8.63
CA ASP A 172 9.46 8.61 9.64
C ASP A 172 10.24 9.75 8.99
N SER A 173 9.61 10.92 8.90
CA SER A 173 10.18 12.12 8.28
C SER A 173 10.59 11.93 6.81
N ILE A 174 10.00 10.94 6.11
CA ILE A 174 10.20 10.72 4.68
C ILE A 174 8.90 11.05 3.97
N GLU A 175 8.90 12.21 3.33
CA GLU A 175 7.92 12.56 2.32
C GLU A 175 8.44 12.12 0.96
N LEU A 176 7.56 11.47 0.20
CA LEU A 176 7.80 11.11 -1.17
C LEU A 176 6.90 11.95 -2.05
N GLU A 177 7.53 12.80 -2.84
CA GLU A 177 6.87 13.49 -3.94
C GLU A 177 6.81 12.55 -5.16
N TYR A 178 5.63 12.41 -5.74
CA TYR A 178 5.36 11.58 -6.90
C TYR A 178 4.32 12.25 -7.82
N GLY A 179 4.29 11.76 -9.05
CA GLY A 179 3.44 12.28 -10.12
C GLY A 179 4.26 12.74 -11.31
N VAL A 180 3.70 12.54 -12.49
CA VAL A 180 4.33 12.88 -13.76
C VAL A 180 3.36 13.74 -14.56
N GLY A 181 3.84 14.86 -15.11
CA GLY A 181 3.00 15.77 -15.89
C GLY A 181 3.00 15.37 -17.37
N ALA A 182 1.87 15.51 -18.06
CA ALA A 182 1.80 15.20 -19.49
C ALA A 182 2.81 16.01 -20.32
N SER A 183 3.00 17.29 -19.98
CA SER A 183 4.01 18.15 -20.62
C SER A 183 5.44 17.67 -20.41
N GLU A 184 5.81 17.08 -19.27
CA GLU A 184 7.16 16.54 -19.07
C GLU A 184 7.45 15.33 -19.95
N VAL A 185 6.41 14.58 -20.31
CA VAL A 185 6.51 13.35 -21.10
C VAL A 185 6.52 13.66 -22.59
N ALA A 186 5.64 14.57 -23.04
CA ALA A 186 5.29 14.65 -24.45
C ALA A 186 5.51 16.00 -25.13
N THR A 187 6.03 17.03 -24.44
CA THR A 187 6.29 18.35 -25.07
C THR A 187 7.14 18.23 -26.33
N ASN A 188 8.21 17.42 -26.29
CA ASN A 188 9.10 17.23 -27.43
C ASN A 188 8.55 16.25 -28.50
N LEU A 189 7.48 15.51 -28.19
CA LEU A 189 6.80 14.64 -29.15
C LEU A 189 5.84 15.42 -30.05
N ILE A 190 5.27 16.53 -29.59
CA ILE A 190 4.29 17.31 -30.36
C ILE A 190 4.86 17.84 -31.68
N PRO A 191 6.07 18.43 -31.73
CA PRO A 191 6.67 18.83 -32.99
C PRO A 191 6.89 17.66 -33.96
N ALA A 192 7.19 16.46 -33.44
CA ALA A 192 7.38 15.27 -34.27
C ALA A 192 6.08 14.85 -34.96
N PHE A 193 4.99 14.75 -34.18
CA PHE A 193 3.67 14.43 -34.73
C PHE A 193 3.14 15.54 -35.66
N ARG A 194 3.45 16.81 -35.36
CA ARG A 194 3.14 17.93 -36.25
C ARG A 194 3.83 17.81 -37.61
N ALA A 195 5.13 17.53 -37.62
CA ALA A 195 5.89 17.36 -38.85
C ALA A 195 5.32 16.21 -39.70
N LEU A 196 4.91 15.11 -39.07
CA LEU A 196 4.25 13.98 -39.74
C LEU A 196 2.84 14.34 -40.23
N ALA A 197 2.08 15.14 -39.48
CA ALA A 197 0.76 15.62 -39.86
C ALA A 197 0.81 16.54 -41.09
N GLU A 198 1.80 17.44 -41.15
CA GLU A 198 2.02 18.38 -42.24
C GLU A 198 2.54 17.71 -43.52
N ALA A 199 3.30 16.62 -43.37
CA ALA A 199 3.81 15.83 -44.49
C ALA A 199 2.78 14.85 -45.07
N GLY A 200 1.74 14.51 -44.30
CA GLY A 200 0.65 13.65 -44.71
C GLY A 200 -0.33 14.32 -45.68
N PRO A 201 -1.21 13.54 -46.34
CA PRO A 201 -1.33 12.10 -46.22
C PRO A 201 -0.23 11.34 -46.97
N PHE A 202 0.26 10.25 -46.37
CA PHE A 202 1.21 9.34 -47.02
C PHE A 202 0.48 8.38 -47.95
N GLY A 203 0.95 8.27 -49.20
CA GLY A 203 0.43 7.35 -50.21
C GLY A 203 1.28 6.09 -50.34
N GLU A 204 1.24 5.44 -51.51
CA GLU A 204 2.04 4.23 -51.81
C GLU A 204 3.55 4.50 -51.80
N THR A 205 3.98 5.66 -52.30
CA THR A 205 5.41 6.02 -52.43
C THR A 205 5.69 7.39 -51.82
N LEU A 206 6.86 7.53 -51.20
CA LEU A 206 7.28 8.76 -50.55
C LEU A 206 7.91 9.76 -51.53
N THR A 207 7.44 11.00 -51.49
CA THR A 207 8.10 12.14 -52.15
C THR A 207 9.37 12.57 -51.40
N ASP A 208 10.30 13.26 -52.07
CA ASP A 208 11.53 13.73 -51.42
C ASP A 208 11.26 14.70 -50.26
N THR A 209 10.24 15.55 -50.38
CA THR A 209 9.76 16.43 -49.30
C THR A 209 9.26 15.62 -48.11
N GLN A 210 8.50 14.55 -48.34
CA GLN A 210 8.02 13.66 -47.28
C GLN A 210 9.16 12.91 -46.60
N LYS A 211 10.16 12.45 -47.36
CA LYS A 211 11.35 11.80 -46.78
C LYS A 211 12.12 12.75 -45.87
N GLN A 212 12.24 14.02 -46.25
CA GLN A 212 12.87 15.04 -45.40
C GLN A 212 12.07 15.23 -44.11
N ALA A 213 10.75 15.41 -44.20
CA ALA A 213 9.90 15.59 -43.03
C ALA A 213 9.91 14.36 -42.10
N ILE A 214 9.96 13.14 -42.65
CA ILE A 214 10.11 11.92 -41.86
C ILE A 214 11.47 11.90 -41.14
N GLY A 215 12.55 12.29 -41.82
CA GLY A 215 13.88 12.39 -41.21
C GLY A 215 13.91 13.36 -40.02
N ASP A 216 13.30 14.54 -40.18
CA ASP A 216 13.18 15.53 -39.11
C ASP A 216 12.29 15.02 -37.96
N ALA A 217 11.18 14.36 -38.29
CA ALA A 217 10.29 13.74 -37.30
C ALA A 217 10.98 12.62 -36.51
N ILE A 218 11.80 11.78 -37.13
CA ILE A 218 12.57 10.73 -36.44
C ILE A 218 13.54 11.36 -35.42
N ALA A 219 14.23 12.43 -35.79
CA ALA A 219 15.14 13.12 -34.88
C ALA A 219 14.40 13.71 -33.66
N LEU A 220 13.19 14.25 -33.87
CA LEU A 220 12.34 14.76 -32.79
C LEU A 220 11.75 13.62 -31.93
N LEU A 221 11.34 12.51 -32.55
CA LEU A 221 10.90 11.30 -31.84
C LEU A 221 12.01 10.74 -30.95
N ASP A 222 13.27 10.73 -31.42
CA ASP A 222 14.42 10.27 -30.63
C ASP A 222 14.62 11.09 -29.35
N VAL A 223 14.39 12.40 -29.42
CA VAL A 223 14.42 13.28 -28.24
C VAL A 223 13.24 12.96 -27.30
N GLY A 224 12.02 12.89 -27.83
CA GLY A 224 10.85 12.63 -27.00
C GLY A 224 10.85 11.23 -26.34
N ILE A 225 11.28 10.19 -27.06
CA ILE A 225 11.48 8.84 -26.50
C ILE A 225 12.49 8.87 -25.34
N LYS A 226 13.58 9.64 -25.48
CA LYS A 226 14.54 9.80 -24.40
C LYS A 226 13.93 10.49 -23.18
N ASP A 227 13.06 11.48 -23.37
CA ASP A 227 12.36 12.15 -22.26
C ASP A 227 11.41 11.20 -21.56
N VAL A 228 10.59 10.44 -22.30
CA VAL A 228 9.71 9.38 -21.76
C VAL A 228 10.51 8.40 -20.90
N ARG A 229 11.65 7.91 -21.40
CA ARG A 229 12.55 7.00 -20.67
C ARG A 229 13.17 7.64 -19.43
N THR A 230 13.52 8.92 -19.49
CA THR A 230 14.09 9.66 -18.36
C THR A 230 13.06 9.82 -17.23
N VAL A 231 11.83 10.16 -17.60
CA VAL A 231 10.70 10.23 -16.68
C VAL A 231 10.40 8.85 -16.10
N ASN A 232 10.35 7.79 -16.92
CA ASN A 232 10.09 6.45 -16.42
C ASN A 232 11.22 5.92 -15.51
N ALA A 233 12.48 6.25 -15.81
CA ALA A 233 13.59 5.93 -14.92
C ALA A 233 13.47 6.62 -13.56
N THR A 234 12.95 7.85 -13.52
CA THR A 234 12.68 8.56 -12.26
C THR A 234 11.50 7.92 -11.52
N ASN A 235 10.45 7.53 -12.23
CA ASN A 235 9.34 6.75 -11.67
C ASN A 235 9.82 5.42 -11.06
N GLY A 236 10.68 4.67 -11.77
CA GLY A 236 11.27 3.42 -11.28
C GLY A 236 12.15 3.61 -10.03
N ARG A 237 12.92 4.70 -9.95
CA ARG A 237 13.64 5.05 -8.71
C ARG A 237 12.71 5.29 -7.53
N ASN A 238 11.57 5.93 -7.77
CA ASN A 238 10.55 6.14 -6.74
C ASN A 238 9.89 4.82 -6.34
N GLN A 239 9.62 3.90 -7.28
CA GLN A 239 9.11 2.56 -6.98
C GLN A 239 10.05 1.80 -6.03
N ASN A 240 11.34 1.73 -6.37
CA ASN A 240 12.34 1.07 -5.51
C ASN A 240 12.43 1.72 -4.12
N LYS A 241 12.28 3.04 -4.04
CA LYS A 241 12.27 3.77 -2.76
C LYS A 241 11.03 3.43 -1.93
N VAL A 242 9.86 3.34 -2.55
CA VAL A 242 8.60 2.96 -1.87
C VAL A 242 8.68 1.51 -1.38
N GLU A 243 9.16 0.60 -2.21
CA GLU A 243 9.34 -0.81 -1.86
C GLU A 243 10.25 -0.97 -0.64
N ALA A 244 11.44 -0.36 -0.66
CA ALA A 244 12.37 -0.41 0.46
C ALA A 244 11.81 0.19 1.76
N LEU A 245 10.92 1.19 1.67
CA LEU A 245 10.24 1.76 2.83
C LEU A 245 9.09 0.89 3.33
N SER A 246 8.36 0.23 2.41
CA SER A 246 7.33 -0.74 2.74
C SER A 246 7.93 -1.94 3.47
N ASP A 247 9.04 -2.49 2.96
CA ASP A 247 9.75 -3.62 3.60
C ASP A 247 10.22 -3.25 5.02
N ARG A 248 10.79 -2.05 5.18
CA ARG A 248 11.20 -1.55 6.49
C ARG A 248 10.00 -1.38 7.44
N ALA A 249 8.86 -0.93 6.94
CA ALA A 249 7.64 -0.83 7.74
C ALA A 249 7.18 -2.22 8.18
N ASP A 250 7.25 -3.22 7.30
CA ASP A 250 6.91 -4.61 7.60
C ASP A 250 7.81 -5.27 8.64
N ASP A 251 9.13 -5.06 8.56
CA ASP A 251 10.07 -5.51 9.58
C ASP A 251 9.72 -4.93 10.95
N ARG A 252 9.37 -3.64 10.99
CA ARG A 252 8.98 -2.95 12.24
C ARG A 252 7.61 -3.39 12.74
N ILE A 253 6.64 -3.63 11.86
CA ILE A 253 5.33 -4.20 12.22
C ILE A 253 5.53 -5.55 12.88
N THR A 254 6.36 -6.41 12.29
CA THR A 254 6.70 -7.73 12.85
C THR A 254 7.35 -7.60 14.22
N LEU A 255 8.37 -6.75 14.34
CA LEU A 255 9.07 -6.49 15.60
C LEU A 255 8.11 -5.99 16.70
N PHE A 256 7.27 -4.99 16.42
CA PHE A 256 6.34 -4.45 17.41
C PHE A 256 5.25 -5.46 17.78
N THR A 257 4.79 -6.27 16.82
CA THR A 257 3.86 -7.38 17.08
C THR A 257 4.47 -8.41 18.01
N GLU A 258 5.73 -8.80 17.80
CA GLU A 258 6.46 -9.72 18.68
C GLU A 258 6.66 -9.12 20.09
N VAL A 259 7.05 -7.84 20.19
CA VAL A 259 7.19 -7.15 21.48
C VAL A 259 5.86 -7.13 22.23
N ILE A 260 4.75 -6.80 21.56
CA ILE A 260 3.41 -6.81 22.14
C ILE A 260 3.05 -8.24 22.60
N GLY A 261 3.25 -9.24 21.74
CA GLY A 261 2.94 -10.63 22.04
C GLY A 261 3.74 -11.18 23.22
N SER A 262 5.04 -10.88 23.30
CA SER A 262 5.91 -11.33 24.41
C SER A 262 5.44 -10.84 25.79
N VAL A 263 4.67 -9.76 25.84
CA VAL A 263 4.13 -9.18 27.07
C VAL A 263 2.68 -9.59 27.30
N GLU A 264 1.86 -9.59 26.24
CA GLU A 264 0.42 -9.77 26.34
C GLU A 264 -0.05 -11.21 26.16
N ASP A 265 0.69 -12.07 25.47
CA ASP A 265 0.22 -13.41 25.12
C ASP A 265 0.41 -14.37 26.30
N ALA A 266 -0.62 -15.17 26.57
CA ALA A 266 -0.55 -16.20 27.59
C ALA A 266 0.12 -17.46 27.05
N ASP A 267 0.96 -18.11 27.87
CA ASP A 267 1.41 -19.47 27.61
C ASP A 267 0.22 -20.42 27.84
N LEU A 268 -0.48 -20.78 26.76
CA LEU A 268 -1.68 -21.61 26.83
C LEU A 268 -1.40 -23.01 27.38
N GLY A 269 -0.17 -23.52 27.23
CA GLY A 269 0.24 -24.78 27.83
C GLY A 269 0.29 -24.68 29.35
N GLN A 270 0.94 -23.64 29.87
CA GLN A 270 0.96 -23.38 31.32
C GLN A 270 -0.43 -23.04 31.85
N VAL A 271 -1.22 -22.25 31.13
CA VAL A 271 -2.61 -21.91 31.53
C VAL A 271 -3.49 -23.15 31.63
N ALA A 272 -3.36 -24.11 30.71
CA ALA A 272 -4.11 -25.36 30.78
C ALA A 272 -3.75 -26.19 32.04
N ILE A 273 -2.46 -26.28 32.37
CA ILE A 273 -1.98 -26.93 33.60
C ILE A 273 -2.55 -26.23 34.83
N ASP A 274 -2.48 -24.90 34.86
CA ASP A 274 -3.02 -24.06 35.93
C ASP A 274 -4.53 -24.29 36.13
N ILE A 275 -5.30 -24.41 35.04
CA ILE A 275 -6.75 -24.70 35.10
C ILE A 275 -7.00 -26.03 35.77
N THR A 276 -6.33 -27.10 35.34
CA THR A 276 -6.52 -28.44 35.92
C THR A 276 -6.11 -28.47 37.41
N GLN A 277 -4.99 -27.84 37.75
CA GLN A 277 -4.55 -27.73 39.14
C GLN A 277 -5.56 -26.96 40.00
N ARG A 278 -6.05 -25.81 39.52
CA ARG A 278 -7.05 -24.98 40.23
C ARG A 278 -8.39 -25.71 40.38
N GLN A 279 -8.85 -26.43 39.36
CA GLN A 279 -10.03 -27.30 39.45
C GLN A 279 -9.88 -28.36 40.54
N THR A 280 -8.75 -29.07 40.56
CA THR A 280 -8.46 -30.13 41.54
C THR A 280 -8.44 -29.56 42.96
N ILE A 281 -7.79 -28.42 43.16
CA ILE A 281 -7.75 -27.73 44.47
C ILE A 281 -9.15 -27.27 44.89
N LEU A 282 -9.96 -26.76 43.97
CA LEU A 282 -11.32 -26.30 44.25
C LEU A 282 -12.23 -27.47 44.66
N GLU A 283 -12.16 -28.59 43.96
CA GLU A 283 -12.87 -29.83 44.31
C GLU A 283 -12.46 -30.35 45.70
N ALA A 284 -11.15 -30.40 45.96
CA ALA A 284 -10.63 -30.78 47.28
C ALA A 284 -11.11 -29.81 48.38
N SER A 285 -11.15 -28.51 48.10
CA SER A 285 -11.62 -27.48 49.03
C SER A 285 -13.10 -27.65 49.35
N TYR A 286 -13.94 -27.99 48.36
CA TYR A 286 -15.35 -28.31 48.59
C TYR A 286 -15.53 -29.56 49.44
N SER A 287 -14.73 -30.60 49.20
CA SER A 287 -14.76 -31.84 49.99
C SER A 287 -14.42 -31.57 51.46
N VAL A 288 -13.34 -30.83 51.73
CA VAL A 288 -12.94 -30.43 53.09
C VAL A 288 -13.99 -29.54 53.75
N PHE A 289 -14.55 -28.57 53.01
CA PHE A 289 -15.61 -27.72 53.54
C PHE A 289 -16.85 -28.54 53.92
N ALA A 290 -17.28 -29.47 53.06
CA ALA A 290 -18.39 -30.38 53.34
C ALA A 290 -18.13 -31.26 54.57
N GLN A 291 -16.89 -31.78 54.72
CA GLN A 291 -16.48 -32.58 55.88
C GLN A 291 -16.46 -31.77 57.19
N LEU A 292 -15.96 -30.54 57.17
CA LEU A 292 -15.96 -29.67 58.34
C LEU A 292 -17.37 -29.22 58.74
N ASN A 293 -18.27 -29.06 57.76
CA ASN A 293 -19.66 -28.70 58.02
C ASN A 293 -20.46 -29.89 58.58
N SER A 294 -20.16 -31.12 58.14
CA SER A 294 -20.77 -32.34 58.67
C SER A 294 -20.25 -32.72 60.07
N MET A 295 -19.02 -32.35 60.43
CA MET A 295 -18.45 -32.50 61.79
C MET A 295 -18.92 -31.43 62.79
N SER A 296 -19.90 -30.60 62.45
CA SER A 296 -20.39 -29.56 63.36
C SER A 296 -20.87 -30.16 64.69
N LEU A 297 -20.59 -29.45 65.80
CA LEU A 297 -20.84 -29.90 67.17
C LEU A 297 -22.30 -30.35 67.43
N ALA A 298 -23.25 -29.96 66.57
CA ALA A 298 -24.65 -30.40 66.63
C ALA A 298 -24.85 -31.89 66.33
N GLN A 299 -23.94 -32.52 65.57
CA GLN A 299 -23.93 -33.96 65.33
C GLN A 299 -23.17 -34.72 66.43
N PHE A 300 -22.16 -34.09 67.06
CA PHE A 300 -21.37 -34.68 68.17
C PHE A 300 -22.11 -34.64 69.51
N LEU A 301 -23.07 -33.73 69.69
CA LEU A 301 -23.89 -33.61 70.90
C LEU A 301 -25.24 -34.35 70.80
N LYS A 302 -25.42 -35.21 69.78
CA LYS A 302 -26.48 -36.21 69.74
C LYS A 302 -26.02 -37.52 70.36
#